data_AF-A0A8D8LSN3-F1
#
_entry.id   AF-A0A8D8LSN3-F1
#
_cell.length_a   1.000
_cell.length_b   1.000
_cell.length_c   1.000
_cell.angle_alpha   90.00
_cell.angle_beta   90.00
_cell.angle_gamma   90.00
#
_symmetry.space_group_name_H-M   'P 1'
#
loop_
_entity.id
_entity.type
_entity.pdbx_description
1 polymer ?
#
loop_
_entity_poly.entity_id
_entity_poly.type
_entity_poly.pdbx_seq_one_letter_code
_entity_poly.pdbx_strand_id
1 'polypeptide(L)'
;LGRVKNIRSVIKETFIQSKQMGKRENKSINFEGRVCFDLLFVLLREYKLRSYTLNSVSYHFLQEQKEDVQHSIISDLQAGTPQTRRRLAVYCLKDAYLPLKLLDKLMCFVNYMEMARVTGVSLGCLLTRGQQIKVMSQLLRKTREMNFIIPTYQGGQQDDQFEGATVIEPMKGYYADPIATLDFSSLYPSIMMAHNLCYTTLLNPQTISKLDLSPEQYSKTPCGNFFLKSSLRKGLLPEILENLLSARKQAKNDLKKETDEFKKKVLDGRQLALKISANSVYGFTGKRESVENKS
;
A
#
# COMPACT_ATOMS: atom_id res chain seq x y z
N LEU A 1 -16.64 18.80 -17.05
CA LEU A 1 -15.43 17.96 -16.90
C LEU A 1 -15.76 16.64 -16.19
N GLY A 2 -16.47 16.66 -15.06
CA GLY A 2 -17.11 15.46 -14.48
C GLY A 2 -18.24 14.90 -15.35
N ARG A 3 -18.76 13.72 -14.97
CA ARG A 3 -19.95 13.08 -15.56
C ARG A 3 -21.26 13.72 -15.10
N VAL A 4 -21.28 14.35 -13.92
CA VAL A 4 -22.45 15.08 -13.41
C VAL A 4 -22.45 16.50 -13.97
N LYS A 5 -23.51 16.88 -14.69
CA LYS A 5 -23.57 18.15 -15.44
C LYS A 5 -23.61 19.39 -14.54
N ASN A 6 -24.32 19.31 -13.41
CA ASN A 6 -24.63 20.46 -12.55
C ASN A 6 -23.62 20.65 -11.41
N ILE A 7 -22.46 19.98 -11.46
CA ILE A 7 -21.41 20.09 -10.46
C ILE A 7 -20.18 20.73 -11.10
N ARG A 8 -19.75 21.86 -10.54
CA ARG A 8 -18.52 22.55 -10.96
C ARG A 8 -17.30 21.80 -10.43
N SER A 9 -16.26 21.72 -11.25
CA SER A 9 -14.92 21.29 -10.81
C SER A 9 -14.23 22.43 -10.07
N VAL A 10 -13.77 22.17 -8.86
CA VAL A 10 -13.12 23.11 -7.94
C VAL A 10 -11.78 22.54 -7.50
N ILE A 11 -10.78 23.42 -7.37
CA ILE A 11 -9.46 23.07 -6.87
C ILE A 11 -9.51 23.10 -5.34
N LYS A 12 -9.02 22.04 -4.70
CA LYS A 12 -8.86 21.94 -3.25
C LYS A 12 -7.42 21.60 -2.91
N GLU A 13 -6.82 22.38 -2.03
CA GLU A 13 -5.50 22.07 -1.48
C GLU A 13 -5.61 20.91 -0.50
N THR A 14 -4.66 19.98 -0.59
CA THR A 14 -4.63 18.75 0.19
C THR A 14 -3.22 18.51 0.68
N PHE A 15 -3.09 18.24 1.97
CA PHE A 15 -1.80 17.99 2.61
C PHE A 15 -1.68 16.51 2.95
N ILE A 16 -0.64 15.85 2.42
CA ILE A 16 -0.33 14.46 2.73
C ILE A 16 0.98 14.44 3.52
N GLN A 17 0.92 13.93 4.75
CA GLN A 17 2.10 13.73 5.58
C GLN A 17 2.17 12.29 6.08
N SER A 18 3.27 11.61 5.76
CA SER A 18 3.62 10.33 6.39
C SER A 18 5.14 10.17 6.48
N LYS A 19 5.61 9.36 7.45
CA LYS A 19 7.05 9.05 7.59
C LYS A 19 7.64 8.44 6.31
N GLN A 20 6.84 7.68 5.55
CA GLN A 20 7.28 7.01 4.31
C GLN A 20 7.28 7.95 3.10
N MET A 21 6.32 8.87 3.01
CA MET A 21 6.11 9.72 1.82
C MET A 21 6.63 11.17 1.98
N GLY A 22 7.05 11.54 3.18
CA GLY A 22 7.34 12.93 3.56
C GLY A 22 6.08 13.78 3.72
N LYS A 23 6.27 15.10 3.79
CA LYS A 23 5.21 16.11 3.74
C LYS A 23 5.09 16.62 2.30
N ARG A 24 3.88 16.57 1.74
CA ARG A 24 3.59 17.05 0.39
C ARG A 24 2.28 17.82 0.37
N GLU A 25 2.28 18.92 -0.35
CA GLU A 25 1.10 19.68 -0.69
C GLU A 25 0.69 19.32 -2.12
N ASN A 26 -0.58 18.98 -2.30
CA ASN A 26 -1.15 18.62 -3.59
C ASN A 26 -2.43 19.39 -3.83
N LYS A 27 -2.72 19.70 -5.09
CA LYS A 27 -4.00 20.27 -5.51
C LYS A 27 -4.87 19.17 -6.09
N SER A 28 -6.00 18.91 -5.46
CA SER A 28 -7.00 17.96 -5.94
C SER A 28 -8.11 18.70 -6.69
N ILE A 29 -8.65 18.08 -7.73
CA ILE A 29 -9.77 18.61 -8.52
C ILE A 29 -10.83 17.54 -8.56
N ASN A 30 -12.09 17.90 -8.32
CA ASN A 30 -13.19 16.95 -8.42
C ASN A 30 -13.61 16.72 -9.89
N PHE A 31 -13.60 15.45 -10.28
CA PHE A 31 -14.07 14.96 -11.57
C PHE A 31 -15.13 13.89 -11.35
N GLU A 32 -16.34 14.28 -10.95
CA GLU A 32 -17.38 13.34 -10.54
C GLU A 32 -17.58 12.21 -11.55
N GLY A 33 -17.52 10.95 -11.09
CA GLY A 33 -17.65 9.76 -11.94
C GLY A 33 -16.44 9.45 -12.85
N ARG A 34 -15.31 10.15 -12.69
CA ARG A 34 -14.03 9.85 -13.36
C ARG A 34 -12.93 9.68 -12.31
N VAL A 35 -12.01 8.76 -12.55
CA VAL A 35 -10.86 8.53 -11.67
C VAL A 35 -9.65 9.23 -12.26
N CYS A 36 -9.04 10.14 -11.49
CA CYS A 36 -7.74 10.68 -11.83
C CYS A 36 -6.65 9.68 -11.40
N PHE A 37 -5.85 9.21 -12.36
CA PHE A 37 -4.76 8.28 -12.12
C PHE A 37 -3.45 8.91 -12.58
N ASP A 38 -2.83 9.68 -11.69
CA ASP A 38 -1.58 10.37 -11.96
C ASP A 38 -0.38 9.42 -11.77
N LEU A 39 0.34 9.17 -12.85
CA LEU A 39 1.54 8.33 -12.85
C LEU A 39 2.63 8.87 -11.92
N LEU A 40 2.76 10.19 -11.76
CA LEU A 40 3.75 10.78 -10.87
C LEU A 40 3.52 10.32 -9.43
N PHE A 41 2.27 10.26 -8.97
CA PHE A 41 1.95 9.76 -7.63
C PHE A 41 2.27 8.28 -7.46
N VAL A 42 2.06 7.47 -8.51
CA VAL A 42 2.45 6.05 -8.48
C VAL A 42 3.97 5.93 -8.37
N LEU A 43 4.72 6.67 -9.19
CA LEU A 43 6.18 6.60 -9.20
C LEU A 43 6.79 7.02 -7.86
N LEU A 44 6.28 8.10 -7.27
CA LEU A 44 6.73 8.61 -5.97
C LEU A 44 6.42 7.67 -4.80
N ARG A 45 5.39 6.81 -4.93
CA ARG A 45 4.99 5.85 -3.90
C ARG A 45 5.77 4.55 -3.99
N GLU A 46 5.95 4.05 -5.21
CA GLU A 46 6.45 2.70 -5.44
C GLU A 46 7.98 2.66 -5.68
N TYR A 47 8.57 3.75 -6.18
CA TYR A 47 9.98 3.79 -6.58
C TYR A 47 10.76 4.84 -5.78
N LYS A 48 12.05 4.56 -5.54
CA LYS A 48 13.01 5.51 -4.98
C LYS A 48 14.02 5.90 -6.05
N LEU A 49 13.66 6.87 -6.88
CA LEU A 49 14.48 7.35 -8.00
C LEU A 49 15.27 8.61 -7.61
N ARG A 50 16.42 8.83 -8.27
CA ARG A 50 17.23 10.05 -8.11
C ARG A 50 16.50 11.29 -8.66
N SER A 51 15.72 11.12 -9.72
CA SER A 51 14.93 12.19 -10.36
C SER A 51 13.59 11.63 -10.84
N TYR A 52 12.54 12.46 -10.77
CA TYR A 52 11.18 12.14 -11.19
C TYR A 52 10.72 12.97 -12.39
N THR A 53 11.64 13.62 -13.10
CA THR A 53 11.28 14.31 -14.35
C THR A 53 10.85 13.28 -15.39
N LEU A 54 9.87 13.64 -16.24
CA LEU A 54 9.35 12.72 -17.26
C LEU A 54 10.47 12.16 -18.16
N ASN A 55 11.50 12.94 -18.46
CA ASN A 55 12.66 12.48 -19.23
C ASN A 55 13.46 11.39 -18.49
N SER A 56 13.78 11.62 -17.22
CA SER A 56 14.58 10.68 -16.43
C SER A 56 13.85 9.35 -16.22
N VAL A 57 12.55 9.40 -15.93
CA VAL A 57 11.75 8.18 -15.71
C VAL A 57 11.49 7.43 -17.02
N SER A 58 11.30 8.15 -18.14
CA SER A 58 11.16 7.53 -19.46
C SER A 58 12.45 6.83 -19.88
N TYR A 59 13.61 7.46 -19.65
CA TYR A 59 14.89 6.83 -19.95
C TYR A 59 15.13 5.60 -19.06
N HIS A 60 14.87 5.72 -17.76
CA HIS A 60 15.07 4.63 -16.80
C HIS A 60 14.23 3.38 -17.14
N PHE A 61 12.94 3.55 -17.47
CA PHE A 61 12.04 2.40 -17.68
C PHE A 61 11.82 2.01 -19.14
N LEU A 62 11.86 2.97 -20.07
CA LEU A 62 11.59 2.74 -21.49
C LEU A 62 12.86 2.73 -22.35
N GLN A 63 13.99 3.25 -21.85
CA GLN A 63 15.18 3.57 -22.66
C GLN A 63 14.87 4.59 -23.76
N GLU A 64 13.90 5.47 -23.51
CA GLU A 64 13.45 6.53 -24.42
C GLU A 64 13.63 7.90 -23.78
N GLN A 65 13.98 8.90 -24.58
CA GLN A 65 14.11 10.29 -24.14
C GLN A 65 12.99 11.15 -24.71
N LYS A 66 12.65 12.22 -24.00
CA LYS A 66 11.75 13.27 -24.49
C LYS A 66 12.39 13.95 -25.72
N GLU A 67 11.56 14.56 -26.56
CA GLU A 67 12.09 15.54 -27.50
C GLU A 67 12.56 16.77 -26.73
N ASP A 68 13.75 17.27 -27.04
CA ASP A 68 14.31 18.44 -26.38
C ASP A 68 13.75 19.72 -27.03
N VAL A 69 12.84 20.35 -26.31
CA VAL A 69 12.32 21.69 -26.63
C VAL A 69 12.47 22.52 -25.36
N GLN A 70 13.41 23.47 -25.38
CA GLN A 70 13.61 24.38 -24.27
C GLN A 70 12.39 25.27 -24.08
N HIS A 71 12.04 25.57 -22.84
CA HIS A 71 10.87 26.39 -22.52
C HIS A 71 10.92 27.79 -23.15
N SER A 72 12.13 28.38 -23.25
CA SER A 72 12.36 29.71 -23.83
C SER A 72 11.90 29.84 -25.27
N ILE A 73 12.02 28.78 -26.08
CA ILE A 73 11.73 28.83 -27.52
C ILE A 73 10.28 28.45 -27.86
N ILE A 74 9.47 28.06 -26.87
CA ILE A 74 8.09 27.60 -27.13
C ILE A 74 7.24 28.72 -27.74
N SER A 75 7.34 29.94 -27.20
CA SER A 75 6.61 31.11 -27.70
C SER A 75 6.99 31.44 -29.15
N ASP A 76 8.28 31.39 -29.47
CA ASP A 76 8.80 31.67 -30.81
C ASP A 76 8.35 30.60 -31.81
N LEU A 77 8.40 29.32 -31.42
CA LEU A 77 7.91 28.21 -32.23
C LEU A 77 6.40 28.30 -32.49
N GLN A 78 5.63 28.81 -31.52
CA GLN A 78 4.19 28.99 -31.67
C GLN A 78 3.84 30.16 -32.61
N ALA A 79 4.55 31.28 -32.46
CA ALA A 79 4.36 32.49 -33.28
C ALA A 79 4.93 32.37 -34.70
N GLY A 80 5.78 31.37 -34.95
CA GLY A 80 6.38 31.11 -36.26
C GLY A 80 5.42 30.51 -37.29
N THR A 81 5.92 29.54 -38.04
CA THR A 81 5.25 28.95 -39.21
C THR A 81 4.35 27.76 -38.84
N PRO A 82 3.49 27.30 -39.75
CA PRO A 82 2.78 26.03 -39.56
C PRO A 82 3.72 24.85 -39.26
N GLN A 83 4.94 24.85 -39.82
CA GLN A 83 5.94 23.81 -39.60
C GLN A 83 6.53 23.86 -38.18
N THR A 84 6.79 25.04 -37.62
CA THR A 84 7.26 25.17 -36.23
C THR A 84 6.17 24.74 -35.24
N ARG A 85 4.90 25.11 -35.51
CA ARG A 85 3.76 24.61 -34.73
C ARG A 85 3.56 23.10 -34.85
N ARG A 86 3.81 22.51 -36.02
CA ARG A 86 3.81 21.05 -36.19
C ARG A 86 4.86 20.38 -35.30
N ARG A 87 6.09 20.93 -35.22
CA ARG A 87 7.13 20.42 -34.30
C ARG A 87 6.66 20.48 -32.84
N LEU A 88 6.06 21.60 -32.42
CA LEU A 88 5.51 21.74 -31.06
C LEU A 88 4.37 20.73 -30.78
N ALA A 89 3.53 20.45 -31.78
CA ALA A 89 2.48 19.44 -31.67
C ALA A 89 3.04 18.02 -31.51
N VAL A 90 4.10 17.66 -32.25
CA VAL A 90 4.78 16.35 -32.12
C VAL A 90 5.41 16.21 -30.74
N TYR A 91 6.09 17.25 -30.25
CA TYR A 91 6.62 17.31 -28.89
C TYR A 91 5.51 17.07 -27.84
N CYS A 92 4.37 17.78 -27.97
CA CYS A 92 3.24 17.64 -27.05
C CYS A 92 2.60 16.24 -27.12
N LEU A 93 2.49 15.65 -28.32
CA LEU A 93 1.96 14.30 -28.51
C LEU A 93 2.86 13.27 -27.84
N LYS A 94 4.18 13.38 -27.99
CA LYS A 94 5.14 12.49 -27.32
C LYS A 94 5.03 12.60 -25.81
N ASP A 95 4.93 13.82 -25.27
CA ASP A 95 4.74 14.07 -23.84
C ASP A 95 3.44 13.48 -23.28
N ALA A 96 2.36 13.50 -24.06
CA ALA A 96 1.10 12.88 -23.67
C ALA A 96 1.13 11.34 -23.79
N TYR A 97 1.93 10.80 -24.72
CA TYR A 97 2.00 9.37 -24.97
C TYR A 97 2.95 8.61 -24.02
N LEU A 98 4.06 9.23 -23.61
CA LEU A 98 5.04 8.62 -22.69
C LEU A 98 4.40 8.12 -21.36
N PRO A 99 3.52 8.88 -20.68
CA PRO A 99 2.82 8.40 -19.50
C PRO A 99 1.97 7.15 -19.76
N LEU A 100 1.30 7.05 -20.92
CA LEU A 100 0.53 5.85 -21.28
C LEU A 100 1.46 4.64 -21.44
N LYS A 101 2.57 4.79 -22.15
CA LYS A 101 3.58 3.73 -22.29
C LYS A 101 4.16 3.30 -20.94
N LEU A 102 4.40 4.24 -20.04
CA LEU A 102 4.89 3.95 -18.69
C LEU A 102 3.85 3.21 -17.85
N LEU A 103 2.57 3.62 -17.91
CA LEU A 103 1.48 2.94 -17.22
C LEU A 103 1.37 1.46 -17.65
N ASP A 104 1.52 1.19 -18.95
CA ASP A 104 1.49 -0.16 -19.51
C ASP A 104 2.77 -0.94 -19.16
N LYS A 105 3.95 -0.34 -19.34
CA LYS A 105 5.24 -0.98 -19.02
C LYS A 105 5.31 -1.41 -17.55
N LEU A 106 4.84 -0.55 -16.64
CA LEU A 106 4.86 -0.76 -15.20
C LEU A 106 3.61 -1.49 -14.67
N MET A 107 2.64 -1.78 -15.54
CA MET A 107 1.38 -2.42 -15.20
C MET A 107 0.64 -1.73 -14.05
N CYS A 108 0.78 -0.40 -13.94
CA CYS A 108 0.31 0.37 -12.80
C CYS A 108 -1.19 0.16 -12.56
N PHE A 109 -1.98 0.21 -13.64
CA PHE A 109 -3.43 0.08 -13.56
C PHE A 109 -3.84 -1.31 -13.07
N VAL A 110 -3.22 -2.38 -13.59
CA VAL A 110 -3.49 -3.76 -13.19
C VAL A 110 -3.16 -3.98 -11.71
N ASN A 111 -1.97 -3.55 -11.28
CA ASN A 111 -1.54 -3.71 -9.90
C ASN A 111 -2.44 -2.97 -8.90
N TYR A 112 -2.84 -1.74 -9.24
CA TYR A 112 -3.75 -0.96 -8.39
C TYR A 112 -5.18 -1.49 -8.40
N MET A 113 -5.64 -2.04 -9.52
CA MET A 113 -6.93 -2.74 -9.60
C MET A 113 -6.96 -3.98 -8.73
N GLU A 114 -5.91 -4.81 -8.76
CA GLU A 114 -5.81 -5.98 -7.89
C GLU A 114 -5.70 -5.59 -6.41
N MET A 115 -4.94 -4.55 -6.09
CA MET A 115 -4.91 -3.98 -4.73
C MET A 115 -6.29 -3.51 -4.28
N ALA A 116 -7.05 -2.83 -5.14
CA ALA A 116 -8.40 -2.39 -4.84
C ALA A 116 -9.36 -3.57 -4.62
N ARG A 117 -9.24 -4.64 -5.41
CA ARG A 117 -10.03 -5.88 -5.24
C ARG A 117 -9.72 -6.59 -3.92
N VAL A 118 -8.44 -6.73 -3.58
CA VAL A 118 -8.00 -7.39 -2.34
C VAL A 118 -8.39 -6.60 -1.10
N THR A 119 -8.14 -5.29 -1.12
CA THR A 119 -8.34 -4.44 0.07
C THR A 119 -9.70 -3.77 0.12
N GLY A 120 -10.50 -3.87 -0.95
CA GLY A 120 -11.84 -3.33 -1.09
C GLY A 120 -11.96 -1.82 -0.82
N VAL A 121 -10.93 -1.06 -1.23
CA VAL A 121 -10.94 0.40 -1.23
C VAL A 121 -10.91 0.93 -2.68
N SER A 122 -11.33 2.17 -2.89
CA SER A 122 -11.33 2.77 -4.23
C SER A 122 -9.92 3.04 -4.75
N LEU A 123 -9.75 3.06 -6.08
CA LEU A 123 -8.49 3.44 -6.73
C LEU A 123 -7.99 4.81 -6.27
N GLY A 124 -8.91 5.78 -6.13
CA GLY A 124 -8.56 7.12 -5.64
C GLY A 124 -7.96 7.09 -4.23
N CYS A 125 -8.51 6.27 -3.34
CA CYS A 125 -7.94 6.08 -2.00
C CYS A 125 -6.55 5.43 -2.06
N LEU A 126 -6.28 4.52 -2.99
CA LEU A 126 -4.95 3.91 -3.12
C LEU A 126 -3.86 4.92 -3.48
N LEU A 127 -4.18 5.97 -4.26
CA LEU A 127 -3.23 7.01 -4.66
C LEU A 127 -3.07 8.13 -3.62
N THR A 128 -4.14 8.43 -2.87
CA THR A 128 -4.18 9.61 -2.00
C THR A 128 -4.08 9.27 -0.51
N ARG A 129 -4.52 8.08 -0.09
CA ARG A 129 -4.53 7.65 1.32
C ARG A 129 -3.36 6.69 1.61
N GLY A 130 -3.05 6.52 2.89
CA GLY A 130 -2.01 5.60 3.37
C GLY A 130 -2.49 4.16 3.52
N GLN A 131 -1.65 3.29 4.10
CA GLN A 131 -1.97 1.86 4.26
C GLN A 131 -3.12 1.59 5.26
N GLN A 132 -3.36 2.48 6.24
CA GLN A 132 -4.36 2.26 7.30
C GLN A 132 -5.79 2.06 6.76
N ILE A 133 -6.19 2.80 5.72
CA ILE A 133 -7.55 2.68 5.17
C ILE A 133 -7.81 1.28 4.59
N LYS A 134 -6.76 0.62 4.08
CA LYS A 134 -6.84 -0.71 3.49
C LYS A 134 -7.07 -1.77 4.57
N VAL A 135 -6.36 -1.66 5.69
CA VAL A 135 -6.54 -2.57 6.83
C VAL A 135 -7.90 -2.33 7.48
N MET A 136 -8.27 -1.06 7.69
CA MET A 136 -9.57 -0.71 8.26
C MET A 136 -10.74 -1.22 7.41
N SER A 137 -10.66 -1.09 6.08
CA SER A 137 -11.69 -1.61 5.17
C SER A 137 -11.87 -3.13 5.29
N GLN A 138 -10.78 -3.88 5.40
CA GLN A 138 -10.83 -5.33 5.60
C GLN A 138 -11.37 -5.70 6.99
N LEU A 139 -10.93 -4.97 8.02
CA LEU A 139 -11.36 -5.15 9.40
C LEU A 139 -12.88 -4.95 9.51
N LEU A 140 -13.41 -3.86 8.97
CA LEU A 140 -14.85 -3.56 8.97
C LEU A 140 -15.70 -4.62 8.26
N ARG A 141 -15.20 -5.17 7.15
CA ARG A 141 -15.89 -6.28 6.47
C ARG A 141 -15.94 -7.53 7.35
N LYS A 142 -14.82 -7.90 7.96
CA LYS A 142 -14.77 -9.09 8.83
C LYS A 142 -15.53 -8.93 10.14
N THR A 143 -15.51 -7.75 10.76
CA THR A 143 -16.30 -7.50 11.97
C THR A 143 -17.79 -7.61 11.68
N ARG A 144 -18.25 -7.18 10.50
CA ARG A 144 -19.65 -7.35 10.09
C ARG A 144 -20.04 -8.82 9.97
N GLU A 145 -19.19 -9.67 9.38
CA GLU A 145 -19.47 -11.11 9.26
C GLU A 145 -19.54 -11.81 10.62
N MET A 146 -18.76 -11.34 11.60
CA MET A 146 -18.67 -11.92 12.93
C MET A 146 -19.51 -11.20 14.00
N ASN A 147 -20.36 -10.24 13.60
CA ASN A 147 -21.18 -9.42 14.50
C ASN A 147 -20.38 -8.67 15.59
N PHE A 148 -19.19 -8.17 15.25
CA PHE A 148 -18.42 -7.27 16.11
C PHE A 148 -18.63 -5.80 15.72
N ILE A 149 -18.53 -4.93 16.71
CA ILE A 149 -18.47 -3.47 16.55
C ILE A 149 -17.05 -3.01 16.89
N ILE A 150 -16.49 -2.14 16.06
CA ILE A 150 -15.19 -1.51 16.32
C ILE A 150 -15.45 -0.27 17.19
N PRO A 151 -14.91 -0.20 18.42
CA PRO A 151 -15.04 1.00 19.24
C PRO A 151 -14.22 2.16 18.67
N THR A 152 -14.74 3.37 18.82
CA THR A 152 -14.00 4.60 18.49
C THR A 152 -13.13 4.99 19.68
N TYR A 153 -11.80 4.94 19.51
CA TYR A 153 -10.85 5.45 20.51
C TYR A 153 -10.32 6.80 20.06
N GLN A 154 -10.51 7.82 20.89
CA GLN A 154 -9.74 9.05 20.81
C GLN A 154 -8.39 8.78 21.49
N GLY A 155 -7.37 8.44 20.71
CA GLY A 155 -6.04 8.15 21.24
C GLY A 155 -5.46 9.36 21.96
N GLY A 156 -4.80 9.13 23.10
CA GLY A 156 -3.93 10.12 23.73
C GLY A 156 -2.60 10.23 22.98
N GLN A 157 -2.02 11.44 22.92
CA GLN A 157 -0.65 11.63 22.47
C GLN A 157 0.31 11.06 23.53
N GLN A 158 0.73 9.80 23.36
CA GLN A 158 1.89 9.25 24.07
C GLN A 158 3.00 8.96 23.06
N ASP A 159 4.13 9.65 23.24
CA ASP A 159 5.29 9.65 22.31
C ASP A 159 6.26 8.49 22.51
N ASP A 160 6.01 7.56 23.45
CA ASP A 160 6.98 6.54 23.81
C ASP A 160 7.16 5.47 22.72
N GLN A 161 8.30 5.41 22.03
CA GLN A 161 8.53 4.33 21.07
C GLN A 161 8.60 2.97 21.81
N PHE A 162 7.94 1.94 21.26
CA PHE A 162 8.06 0.57 21.78
C PHE A 162 9.32 -0.09 21.22
N GLU A 163 9.87 -1.05 21.97
CA GLU A 163 11.06 -1.79 21.57
C GLU A 163 10.85 -2.52 20.24
N GLY A 164 11.80 -2.34 19.31
CA GLY A 164 11.74 -2.86 17.94
C GLY A 164 12.41 -4.22 17.78
N ALA A 165 12.86 -4.51 16.56
CA ALA A 165 13.62 -5.73 16.28
C ALA A 165 15.06 -5.64 16.81
N THR A 166 15.57 -6.75 17.34
CA THR A 166 16.99 -6.89 17.68
C THR A 166 17.82 -7.06 16.40
N VAL A 167 18.93 -6.32 16.31
CA VAL A 167 19.93 -6.49 15.25
C VAL A 167 21.14 -7.16 15.87
N ILE A 168 21.57 -8.28 15.31
CA ILE A 168 22.78 -8.99 15.75
C ILE A 168 24.00 -8.18 15.31
N GLU A 169 24.98 -8.02 16.20
CA GLU A 169 26.23 -7.34 15.88
C GLU A 169 26.97 -8.08 14.75
N PRO A 170 27.26 -7.40 13.62
CA PRO A 170 27.87 -8.06 12.48
C PRO A 170 29.35 -8.31 12.74
N MET A 171 29.82 -9.53 12.44
CA MET A 171 31.25 -9.80 12.30
C MET A 171 31.72 -9.16 10.99
N LYS A 172 32.46 -8.04 11.12
CA LYS A 172 32.94 -7.29 9.96
C LYS A 172 34.16 -7.98 9.36
N GLY A 173 34.13 -8.21 8.06
CA GLY A 173 35.25 -8.81 7.34
C GLY A 173 34.93 -9.06 5.89
N TYR A 174 35.95 -9.42 5.12
CA TYR A 174 35.78 -10.00 3.80
C TYR A 174 35.65 -11.52 3.97
N TYR A 175 34.57 -12.09 3.46
CA TYR A 175 34.32 -13.52 3.51
C TYR A 175 34.52 -14.10 2.11
N ALA A 176 35.55 -14.93 1.95
CA ALA A 176 35.83 -15.65 0.71
C ALA A 176 34.90 -16.86 0.52
N ASP A 177 34.40 -17.42 1.63
CA ASP A 177 33.52 -18.59 1.65
C ASP A 177 32.03 -18.19 1.49
N PRO A 178 31.20 -19.03 0.85
CA PRO A 178 29.76 -18.78 0.74
C PRO A 178 29.06 -18.69 2.10
N ILE A 179 28.26 -17.64 2.30
CA ILE A 179 27.43 -17.46 3.51
C ILE A 179 25.97 -17.79 3.17
N ALA A 180 25.42 -18.81 3.84
CA ALA A 180 24.00 -19.14 3.72
C ALA A 180 23.14 -18.11 4.45
N THR A 181 22.14 -17.54 3.76
CA THR A 181 21.16 -16.62 4.36
C THR A 181 19.84 -17.35 4.59
N LEU A 182 19.42 -17.44 5.85
CA LEU A 182 18.15 -18.04 6.26
C LEU A 182 17.21 -16.93 6.74
N ASP A 183 16.00 -16.87 6.18
CA ASP A 183 14.99 -15.86 6.52
C ASP A 183 13.61 -16.51 6.71
N PHE A 184 12.80 -15.94 7.60
CA PHE A 184 11.43 -16.39 7.84
C PHE A 184 10.49 -15.80 6.80
N SER A 185 9.69 -16.66 6.16
CA SER A 185 8.62 -16.18 5.29
C SER A 185 7.50 -15.52 6.12
N SER A 186 7.35 -14.19 5.97
CA SER A 186 6.28 -13.43 6.62
C SER A 186 6.27 -13.57 8.16
N LEU A 187 7.41 -13.27 8.79
CA LEU A 187 7.65 -13.42 10.24
C LEU A 187 6.49 -12.91 11.13
N TYR A 188 6.15 -11.61 11.06
CA TYR A 188 5.13 -11.05 11.97
C TYR A 188 3.72 -11.62 11.74
N PRO A 189 3.20 -11.74 10.50
CA PRO A 189 1.96 -12.46 10.27
C PRO A 189 1.95 -13.88 10.86
N SER A 190 3.04 -14.61 10.71
CA SER A 190 3.18 -15.98 11.24
C SER A 190 3.11 -16.01 12.76
N ILE A 191 3.78 -15.08 13.45
CA ILE A 191 3.70 -14.94 14.92
C ILE A 191 2.27 -14.63 15.37
N MET A 192 1.60 -13.68 14.72
CA MET A 192 0.23 -13.29 15.06
C MET A 192 -0.75 -14.46 14.93
N MET A 193 -0.63 -15.26 13.86
CA MET A 193 -1.47 -16.44 13.65
C MET A 193 -1.15 -17.56 14.66
N ALA A 194 0.15 -17.88 14.85
CA ALA A 194 0.58 -18.99 15.70
C ALA A 194 0.17 -18.80 17.18
N HIS A 195 0.22 -17.56 17.67
CA HIS A 195 -0.13 -17.23 19.06
C HIS A 195 -1.52 -16.59 19.21
N ASN A 196 -2.36 -16.64 18.17
CA ASN A 196 -3.73 -16.11 18.18
C ASN A 196 -3.83 -14.64 18.65
N LEU A 197 -2.87 -13.80 18.23
CA LEU A 197 -2.76 -12.40 18.66
C LEU A 197 -3.80 -11.53 17.95
N CYS A 198 -4.80 -11.04 18.69
CA CYS A 198 -5.87 -10.21 18.15
C CYS A 198 -6.49 -9.30 19.22
N TYR A 199 -7.11 -8.21 18.79
CA TYR A 199 -7.95 -7.36 19.65
C TYR A 199 -9.02 -8.17 20.39
N THR A 200 -9.67 -9.11 19.71
CA THR A 200 -10.77 -9.94 20.22
C THR A 200 -10.31 -11.09 21.13
N THR A 201 -9.02 -11.32 21.27
CA THR A 201 -8.44 -12.40 22.08
C THR A 201 -7.54 -11.87 23.20
N LEU A 202 -7.30 -10.55 23.25
CA LEU A 202 -6.56 -9.89 24.32
C LEU A 202 -7.33 -10.01 25.64
N LEU A 203 -6.64 -10.46 26.68
CA LEU A 203 -7.18 -10.64 28.02
C LEU A 203 -6.49 -9.70 29.00
N ASN A 204 -7.27 -9.19 29.95
CA ASN A 204 -6.75 -8.54 31.15
C ASN A 204 -6.96 -9.47 32.37
N PRO A 205 -6.21 -9.29 33.47
CA PRO A 205 -6.33 -10.15 34.65
C PRO A 205 -7.75 -10.21 35.22
N GLN A 206 -8.49 -9.11 35.16
CA GLN A 206 -9.88 -9.05 35.65
C GLN A 206 -10.82 -9.95 34.82
N THR A 207 -10.64 -9.99 33.50
CA THR A 207 -11.42 -10.85 32.59
C THR A 207 -11.09 -12.32 32.82
N ILE A 208 -9.83 -12.65 33.10
CA ILE A 208 -9.41 -14.02 33.43
C ILE A 208 -10.13 -14.50 34.69
N SER A 209 -10.13 -13.70 35.77
CA SER A 209 -10.83 -14.04 37.01
C SER A 209 -12.35 -14.09 36.84
N LYS A 210 -12.94 -13.15 36.07
CA LYS A 210 -14.40 -13.10 35.83
C LYS A 210 -14.92 -14.29 35.02
N LEU A 211 -14.12 -14.80 34.09
CA LEU A 211 -14.49 -15.92 33.22
C LEU A 211 -13.99 -17.28 33.74
N ASP A 212 -13.32 -17.30 34.90
CA ASP A 212 -12.73 -18.49 35.52
C ASP A 212 -11.88 -19.31 34.53
N LEU A 213 -11.01 -18.61 33.77
CA LEU A 213 -10.22 -19.25 32.72
C LEU A 213 -9.04 -20.02 33.32
N SER A 214 -8.88 -21.28 32.91
CA SER A 214 -7.72 -22.08 33.31
C SER A 214 -6.45 -21.61 32.60
N PRO A 215 -5.25 -21.82 33.20
CA PRO A 215 -3.97 -21.48 32.56
C PRO A 215 -3.74 -22.15 31.20
N GLU A 216 -4.46 -23.25 30.92
CA GLU A 216 -4.39 -23.97 29.66
C GLU A 216 -5.17 -23.28 28.53
N GLN A 217 -6.09 -22.37 28.85
CA GLN A 217 -6.98 -21.71 27.88
C GLN A 217 -6.40 -20.40 27.34
N TYR A 218 -5.33 -19.87 27.94
CA TYR A 218 -4.66 -18.66 27.48
C TYR A 218 -3.14 -18.85 27.39
N SER A 219 -2.47 -17.86 26.81
CA SER A 219 -1.01 -17.79 26.67
C SER A 219 -0.52 -16.44 27.20
N LYS A 220 0.71 -16.42 27.73
CA LYS A 220 1.39 -15.20 28.18
C LYS A 220 2.51 -14.87 27.20
N THR A 221 2.55 -13.64 26.71
CA THR A 221 3.63 -13.18 25.82
C THR A 221 4.87 -12.79 26.63
N PRO A 222 6.06 -12.69 25.99
CA PRO A 222 7.27 -12.21 26.66
C PRO A 222 7.11 -10.82 27.30
N CYS A 223 6.27 -9.96 26.72
CA CYS A 223 5.95 -8.64 27.26
C CYS A 223 4.90 -8.65 28.39
N GLY A 224 4.48 -9.83 28.85
CA GLY A 224 3.55 -9.99 29.98
C GLY A 224 2.05 -9.88 29.64
N ASN A 225 1.68 -9.79 28.36
CA ASN A 225 0.28 -9.72 27.94
C ASN A 225 -0.35 -11.11 27.81
N PHE A 226 -1.67 -11.21 28.02
CA PHE A 226 -2.40 -12.47 27.94
C PHE A 226 -3.30 -12.54 26.71
N PHE A 227 -3.29 -13.68 26.02
CA PHE A 227 -4.14 -13.93 24.86
C PHE A 227 -4.82 -15.29 24.95
N LEU A 228 -6.11 -15.33 24.63
CA LEU A 228 -6.90 -16.56 24.58
C LEU A 228 -6.38 -17.51 23.48
N LYS A 229 -6.34 -18.81 23.74
CA LYS A 229 -5.93 -19.81 22.73
C LYS A 229 -6.99 -19.98 21.64
N SER A 230 -6.54 -20.36 20.46
CA SER A 230 -7.38 -20.56 19.27
C SER A 230 -8.41 -21.68 19.42
N SER A 231 -8.18 -22.63 20.35
CA SER A 231 -9.11 -23.72 20.67
C SER A 231 -10.46 -23.24 21.21
N LEU A 232 -10.50 -22.08 21.88
CA LEU A 232 -11.74 -21.49 22.38
C LEU A 232 -12.33 -20.46 21.42
N ARG A 233 -11.47 -19.60 20.87
CA ARG A 233 -11.88 -18.58 19.91
C ARG A 233 -10.72 -18.22 19.01
N LYS A 234 -10.97 -18.30 17.70
CA LYS A 234 -10.05 -17.76 16.71
C LYS A 234 -10.15 -16.24 16.65
N GLY A 235 -9.00 -15.57 16.72
CA GLY A 235 -8.92 -14.12 16.59
C GLY A 235 -9.25 -13.66 15.16
N LEU A 236 -9.83 -12.46 15.08
CA LEU A 236 -10.19 -11.84 13.82
C LEU A 236 -8.98 -11.49 12.94
N LEU A 237 -7.88 -10.99 13.53
CA LEU A 237 -6.64 -10.69 12.79
C LEU A 237 -5.97 -11.96 12.24
N PRO A 238 -5.79 -13.05 13.02
CA PRO A 238 -5.36 -14.34 12.49
C PRO A 238 -6.18 -14.80 11.28
N GLU A 239 -7.52 -14.72 11.34
CA GLU A 239 -8.36 -15.13 10.21
C GLU A 239 -8.17 -14.26 8.96
N ILE A 240 -8.05 -12.94 9.13
CA ILE A 240 -7.72 -12.04 8.00
C ILE A 240 -6.36 -12.43 7.39
N LEU A 241 -5.35 -12.67 8.22
CA LEU A 241 -4.01 -13.01 7.77
C LEU A 241 -3.97 -14.36 7.05
N GLU A 242 -4.65 -15.38 7.57
CA GLU A 242 -4.76 -16.69 6.93
C GLU A 242 -5.41 -16.58 5.54
N ASN A 243 -6.51 -15.83 5.43
CA ASN A 243 -7.18 -15.61 4.16
C ASN A 243 -6.27 -14.89 3.15
N LEU A 244 -5.56 -13.84 3.58
CA LEU A 244 -4.61 -13.12 2.73
C LEU A 244 -3.44 -14.00 2.28
N LEU A 245 -2.86 -14.80 3.18
CA LEU A 245 -1.72 -15.66 2.88
C LEU A 245 -2.12 -16.87 2.03
N SER A 246 -3.29 -17.46 2.29
CA SER A 246 -3.86 -18.54 1.47
C SER A 246 -4.14 -18.05 0.05
N ALA A 247 -4.83 -16.92 -0.09
CA ALA A 247 -5.06 -16.29 -1.39
C ALA A 247 -3.74 -15.96 -2.12
N ARG A 248 -2.70 -15.55 -1.37
CA ARG A 248 -1.38 -15.27 -1.96
C ARG A 248 -0.71 -16.55 -2.45
N LYS A 249 -0.78 -17.63 -1.68
CA LYS A 249 -0.25 -18.93 -2.07
C LYS A 249 -0.94 -19.43 -3.34
N GLN A 250 -2.26 -19.29 -3.42
CA GLN A 250 -3.03 -19.63 -4.62
C GLN A 250 -2.59 -18.77 -5.82
N ALA A 251 -2.54 -17.44 -5.67
CA ALA A 251 -2.10 -16.55 -6.75
C ALA A 251 -0.69 -16.89 -7.27
N LYS A 252 0.24 -17.26 -6.38
CA LYS A 252 1.58 -17.73 -6.77
C LYS A 252 1.56 -19.08 -7.50
N ASN A 253 0.66 -19.98 -7.11
CA ASN A 253 0.52 -21.28 -7.77
C ASN A 253 -0.09 -21.12 -9.17
N ASP A 254 -1.11 -20.27 -9.30
CA ASP A 254 -1.73 -19.95 -10.58
C ASP A 254 -0.72 -19.26 -11.50
N LEU A 255 0.09 -18.34 -10.96
CA LEU A 255 1.16 -17.66 -11.71
C LEU A 255 2.18 -18.63 -12.31
N LYS A 256 2.50 -19.73 -11.61
CA LYS A 256 3.43 -20.76 -12.11
C LYS A 256 2.86 -21.59 -13.26
N LYS A 257 1.54 -21.74 -13.32
CA LYS A 257 0.84 -22.55 -14.34
C LYS A 257 0.41 -21.73 -15.54
N GLU A 258 0.19 -20.44 -15.36
CA GLU A 258 -0.29 -19.54 -16.39
C GLU A 258 0.76 -19.40 -17.50
N THR A 259 0.29 -19.35 -18.74
CA THR A 259 1.13 -19.21 -19.94
C THR A 259 0.93 -17.84 -20.58
N ASP A 260 -0.28 -17.27 -20.48
CA ASP A 260 -0.59 -15.96 -21.01
C ASP A 260 0.15 -14.84 -20.24
N GLU A 261 0.95 -14.06 -20.96
CA GLU A 261 1.79 -13.02 -20.38
C GLU A 261 1.00 -11.91 -19.70
N PHE A 262 -0.20 -11.58 -20.19
CA PHE A 262 -1.04 -10.58 -19.55
C PHE A 262 -1.62 -11.10 -18.23
N LYS A 263 -2.17 -12.32 -18.22
CA LYS A 263 -2.69 -12.95 -17.00
C LYS A 263 -1.60 -13.21 -15.97
N LYS A 264 -0.39 -13.59 -16.37
CA LYS A 264 0.75 -13.69 -15.45
C LYS A 264 0.98 -12.37 -14.71
N LYS A 265 0.97 -11.24 -15.44
CA LYS A 265 1.15 -9.91 -14.82
C LYS A 265 0.01 -9.58 -13.86
N VAL A 266 -1.24 -9.92 -14.19
CA VAL A 266 -2.38 -9.77 -13.27
C VAL A 266 -2.18 -10.60 -11.99
N LEU A 267 -1.76 -11.86 -12.12
CA LEU A 267 -1.52 -12.76 -10.99
C LEU A 267 -0.34 -12.32 -10.12
N ASP A 268 0.72 -11.78 -10.73
CA ASP A 268 1.84 -11.21 -10.00
C ASP A 268 1.44 -9.94 -9.24
N GLY A 269 0.70 -9.03 -9.88
CA GLY A 269 0.10 -7.86 -9.23
C GLY A 269 -0.76 -8.25 -8.01
N ARG A 270 -1.56 -9.30 -8.16
CA ARG A 270 -2.39 -9.85 -7.08
C ARG A 270 -1.56 -10.41 -5.93
N GLN A 271 -0.52 -11.20 -6.19
CA GLN A 271 0.30 -11.77 -5.10
C GLN A 271 1.10 -10.69 -4.35
N LEU A 272 1.57 -9.65 -5.05
CA LEU A 272 2.21 -8.49 -4.42
C LEU A 272 1.24 -7.71 -3.55
N ALA A 273 0.02 -7.48 -4.04
CA ALA A 273 -1.01 -6.78 -3.28
C ALA A 273 -1.37 -7.51 -1.97
N LEU A 274 -1.49 -8.84 -2.03
CA LEU A 274 -1.75 -9.69 -0.87
C LEU A 274 -0.58 -9.66 0.12
N LYS A 275 0.67 -9.69 -0.37
CA LYS A 275 1.88 -9.57 0.47
C LYS A 275 1.90 -8.25 1.25
N ILE A 276 1.69 -7.13 0.55
CA ILE A 276 1.70 -5.79 1.15
C ILE A 276 0.57 -5.65 2.17
N SER A 277 -0.61 -6.17 1.84
CA SER A 277 -1.77 -6.12 2.73
C SER A 277 -1.52 -6.91 4.03
N ALA A 278 -0.98 -8.13 3.94
CA ALA A 278 -0.68 -8.95 5.11
C ALA A 278 0.35 -8.28 6.04
N ASN A 279 1.43 -7.73 5.48
CA ASN A 279 2.43 -7.01 6.28
C ASN A 279 1.88 -5.73 6.91
N SER A 280 0.92 -5.08 6.26
CA SER A 280 0.29 -3.85 6.76
C SER A 280 -0.61 -4.08 7.97
N VAL A 281 -1.14 -5.30 8.16
CA VAL A 281 -1.98 -5.64 9.32
C VAL A 281 -1.19 -5.48 10.63
N TYR A 282 0.03 -6.01 10.70
CA TYR A 282 0.90 -5.81 11.86
C TYR A 282 1.26 -4.33 12.06
N GLY A 283 1.64 -3.64 10.99
CA GLY A 283 1.97 -2.21 11.06
C GLY A 283 0.79 -1.34 11.51
N PHE A 284 -0.45 -1.80 11.29
CA PHE A 284 -1.66 -1.13 11.74
C PHE A 284 -1.85 -1.25 13.25
N THR A 285 -1.58 -2.43 13.85
CA THR A 285 -1.76 -2.62 15.30
C THR A 285 -0.75 -1.83 16.14
N GLY A 286 0.46 -1.58 15.60
CA GLY A 286 1.48 -0.78 16.26
C GLY A 286 1.33 0.74 16.11
N LYS A 287 0.34 1.22 15.35
CA LYS A 287 0.17 2.65 15.07
C LYS A 287 -0.82 3.29 16.03
N ARG A 288 -0.38 4.35 16.73
CA ARG A 288 -1.15 5.05 17.77
C ARG A 288 -2.07 6.16 17.23
N GLU A 289 -1.76 6.73 16.06
CA GLU A 289 -2.61 7.76 15.42
C GLU A 289 -3.82 7.12 14.72
N SER A 290 -5.03 7.58 15.09
CA SER A 290 -6.29 7.16 14.49
C SER A 290 -6.40 7.57 13.01
N VAL A 291 -7.25 6.85 12.27
CA VAL A 291 -7.50 7.06 10.82
C VAL A 291 -8.25 8.38 10.54
N GLU A 292 -8.87 8.97 11.57
CA GLU A 292 -9.76 10.14 11.46
C GLU A 292 -9.04 11.49 11.58
N ASN A 293 -7.85 11.54 12.19
CA ASN A 293 -7.10 12.80 12.42
C ASN A 293 -6.43 13.40 11.17
N LYS A 294 -6.82 12.96 9.96
CA LYS A 294 -6.32 13.50 8.68
C LYS A 294 -7.46 13.72 7.70
N SER A 295 -8.48 14.43 8.17
CA SER A 295 -9.58 14.99 7.36
C SER A 295 -9.23 16.42 7.01
#